data_AF-A0A926TCK3-F1
#
_entry.id   AF-A0A926TCK3-F1
#
_cell.length_a   1.000
_cell.length_b   1.000
_cell.length_c   1.000
_cell.angle_alpha   90.00
_cell.angle_beta   90.00
_cell.angle_gamma   90.00
#
_symmetry.space_group_name_H-M   'P 1'
#
loop_
_entity.id
_entity.type
_entity.pdbx_description
1 polymer ?
#
loop_
_entity_poly.entity_id
_entity_poly.type
_entity_poly.pdbx_seq_one_letter_code
_entity_poly.pdbx_strand_id
1 'polypeptide(L)'
;IESAKIQLQTTRNVEINQEQQLSALRAKFAAGTIGAAEFEKDERALVNSLSDLKTRKAEQELALQEAVNRKIIEGLQLANQRAEAAINRSATTRTIAAKKELLNDPNATDPVTSEFADRRLSRTTQKIEAGTINDRVKLVQKELADNQKLFNEKRRSRKEFEQEEISLQQKLADLNNQRVDIELQRQKELRDSYKALRDSRIKQEEEVSKAQQASLDRSKQLIEAQARLSKAKSEASLAVDDSRLRSIDRASELKKKIDDDSTDPAVKAVARRQLEQIGVDPNATELQIAEQKAQIENEIAAKKIAAQEQEFKTAQMLLELDLQREQIAARLEKRKADRGRVEAEKNRNAAERDYNEALKGGDAREIQLAKNNLELAGADVGLAAQGQRDASESLSLIDQTADQRREALRLEQQKTRETTAEDEFLRLQNQEMSIAELGGKTPNAPSSFITPNALDTYSRVRNAGGDLSGMQARQPISQQAGNVINLPGMSGMTAGGGLTVTPSTGVGAIAPPIPQPDFSKVAVTPSEGKGQSFSQELVSFLGSKLDLLNSNIAKLANSPRSLSFTSQDPVSDFADFQNGQAASLMRG
;
A
#
# COMPACT_ATOMS: atom_id res chain seq x y z
N ILE A 1 9.59 76.90 -11.03
CA ILE A 1 11.08 76.81 -10.97
C ILE A 1 11.73 77.86 -11.86
N GLU A 2 11.48 77.93 -13.18
CA GLU A 2 12.10 78.95 -14.05
C GLU A 2 11.74 80.39 -13.65
N SER A 3 10.46 80.68 -13.39
CA SER A 3 10.03 82.00 -12.90
C SER A 3 10.74 82.40 -11.59
N ALA A 4 10.92 81.46 -10.65
CA ALA A 4 11.64 81.70 -9.40
C ALA A 4 13.16 81.91 -9.61
N LYS A 5 13.78 81.22 -10.58
CA LYS A 5 15.18 81.47 -10.98
C LYS A 5 15.35 82.89 -11.54
N ILE A 6 14.41 83.32 -12.38
CA ILE A 6 14.42 84.67 -12.96
C ILE A 6 14.29 85.72 -11.85
N GLN A 7 13.34 85.55 -10.93
CA GLN A 7 13.16 86.46 -9.78
C GLN A 7 14.40 86.53 -8.90
N LEU A 8 15.03 85.39 -8.57
CA LEU A 8 16.27 85.36 -7.79
C LEU A 8 17.40 86.09 -8.50
N GLN A 9 17.53 85.92 -9.82
CA GLN A 9 18.52 86.61 -10.62
C GLN A 9 18.26 88.12 -10.66
N THR A 10 17.00 88.55 -10.73
CA THR A 10 16.62 89.96 -10.60
C THR A 10 17.01 90.53 -9.23
N THR A 11 16.66 89.85 -8.14
CA THR A 11 17.03 90.28 -6.77
C THR A 11 18.54 90.38 -6.59
N ARG A 12 19.31 89.41 -7.13
CA ARG A 12 20.77 89.42 -7.11
C ARG A 12 21.36 90.61 -7.87
N ASN A 13 20.80 90.96 -9.03
CA ASN A 13 21.25 92.12 -9.79
C ASN A 13 20.95 93.44 -9.05
N VAL A 14 19.81 93.54 -8.36
CA VAL A 14 19.48 94.71 -7.53
C VAL A 14 20.40 94.81 -6.31
N GLU A 15 20.72 93.69 -5.65
CA GLU A 15 21.72 93.64 -4.55
C GLU A 15 23.07 94.18 -5.01
N ILE A 16 23.60 93.67 -6.14
CA ILE A 16 24.88 94.12 -6.71
C ILE A 16 24.85 95.63 -7.00
N ASN A 17 23.77 96.14 -7.59
CA ASN A 17 23.62 97.56 -7.87
C ASN A 17 23.60 98.41 -6.59
N GLN A 18 22.95 97.95 -5.52
CA GLN A 18 22.93 98.67 -4.24
C GLN A 18 24.27 98.61 -3.50
N GLU A 19 25.01 97.50 -3.57
CA GLU A 19 26.38 97.43 -3.04
C GLU A 19 27.31 98.40 -3.76
N GLN A 20 27.16 98.56 -5.08
CA GLN A 20 27.89 99.56 -5.87
C GLN A 20 27.50 101.00 -5.47
N GLN A 21 26.21 101.27 -5.24
CA GLN A 21 25.74 102.58 -4.77
C GLN A 21 26.30 102.94 -3.39
N LEU A 22 26.32 101.98 -2.46
CA LEU A 22 26.91 102.16 -1.13
C LEU A 22 28.41 102.43 -1.21
N SER A 23 29.13 101.70 -2.07
CA SER A 23 30.56 101.92 -2.32
C SER A 23 30.82 103.32 -2.89
N ALA A 24 30.01 103.75 -3.87
CA ALA A 24 30.10 105.09 -4.45
C ALA A 24 29.78 106.20 -3.44
N LEU A 25 28.78 106.00 -2.55
CA LEU A 25 28.45 106.94 -1.48
C LEU A 25 29.62 107.11 -0.51
N ARG A 26 30.27 106.01 -0.11
CA ARG A 26 31.47 106.03 0.74
C ARG A 26 32.65 106.74 0.08
N ALA A 27 32.87 106.52 -1.21
CA ALA A 27 33.91 107.22 -1.96
C ALA A 27 33.65 108.74 -2.02
N LYS A 28 32.39 109.17 -2.21
CA LYS A 28 32.00 110.60 -2.20
C LYS A 28 32.23 111.26 -0.85
N PHE A 29 31.91 110.56 0.24
CA PHE A 29 32.19 111.05 1.60
C PHE A 29 33.69 111.18 1.87
N ALA A 30 34.48 110.17 1.49
CA ALA A 30 35.94 110.20 1.63
C ALA A 30 36.60 111.33 0.82
N ALA A 31 36.01 111.69 -0.33
CA ALA A 31 36.44 112.83 -1.15
C ALA A 31 35.96 114.20 -0.63
N GLY A 32 35.19 114.26 0.47
CA GLY A 32 34.66 115.50 1.06
C GLY A 32 33.53 116.15 0.26
N THR A 33 32.93 115.44 -0.70
CA THR A 33 31.92 115.99 -1.63
C THR A 33 30.50 116.01 -1.06
N ILE A 34 30.25 115.32 0.06
CA ILE A 34 28.97 115.29 0.78
C ILE A 34 29.21 115.49 2.28
N GLY A 35 28.26 116.11 2.98
CA GLY A 35 28.34 116.37 4.42
C GLY A 35 28.03 115.12 5.27
N ALA A 36 28.54 115.08 6.51
CA ALA A 36 28.38 113.93 7.41
C ALA A 36 26.90 113.57 7.68
N ALA A 37 26.03 114.56 7.84
CA ALA A 37 24.60 114.32 8.08
C ALA A 37 23.87 113.71 6.88
N GLU A 38 24.26 114.08 5.65
CA GLU A 38 23.70 113.53 4.41
C GLU A 38 24.23 112.12 4.16
N PHE A 39 25.52 111.91 4.38
CA PHE A 39 26.14 110.58 4.33
C PHE A 39 25.50 109.60 5.30
N GLU A 40 25.32 109.96 6.58
CA GLU A 40 24.69 109.06 7.56
C GLU A 40 23.26 108.68 7.20
N LYS A 41 22.48 109.62 6.65
CA LYS A 41 21.10 109.39 6.26
C LYS A 41 21.02 108.40 5.09
N ASP A 42 21.82 108.64 4.05
CA ASP A 42 21.81 107.82 2.83
C ASP A 42 22.49 106.46 3.06
N GLU A 43 23.53 106.40 3.90
CA GLU A 43 24.17 105.14 4.30
C GLU A 43 23.19 104.25 5.07
N ARG A 44 22.48 104.79 6.07
CA ARG A 44 21.47 104.02 6.81
C ARG A 44 20.36 103.50 5.88
N ALA A 45 19.90 104.32 4.94
CA ALA A 45 18.86 103.92 3.97
C ALA A 45 19.34 102.77 3.07
N LEU A 46 20.56 102.86 2.53
CA LEU A 46 21.14 101.81 1.68
C LEU A 46 21.48 100.53 2.46
N VAL A 47 21.99 100.64 3.68
CA VAL A 47 22.29 99.48 4.54
C VAL A 47 21.03 98.73 4.91
N ASN A 48 19.96 99.42 5.29
CA ASN A 48 18.67 98.79 5.59
C ASN A 48 18.09 98.09 4.35
N SER A 49 18.12 98.77 3.19
CA SER A 49 17.66 98.21 1.91
C SER A 49 18.45 96.96 1.50
N LEU A 50 19.77 96.96 1.71
CA LEU A 50 20.63 95.80 1.49
C LEU A 50 20.31 94.64 2.44
N SER A 51 20.04 94.92 3.72
CA SER A 51 19.64 93.88 4.68
C SER A 51 18.31 93.22 4.28
N ASP A 52 17.33 94.03 3.85
CA ASP A 52 16.04 93.54 3.38
C ASP A 52 16.20 92.71 2.10
N LEU A 53 17.05 93.16 1.16
CA LEU A 53 17.34 92.40 -0.06
C LEU A 53 18.05 91.09 0.23
N LYS A 54 19.01 91.06 1.17
CA LYS A 54 19.71 89.83 1.59
C LYS A 54 18.73 88.85 2.22
N THR A 55 17.80 89.33 3.03
CA THR A 55 16.72 88.51 3.61
C THR A 55 15.81 87.95 2.51
N ARG A 56 15.30 88.79 1.61
CA ARG A 56 14.46 88.37 0.48
C ARG A 56 15.16 87.39 -0.45
N LYS A 57 16.46 87.57 -0.69
CA LYS A 57 17.26 86.65 -1.50
C LYS A 57 17.39 85.29 -0.81
N ALA A 58 17.70 85.27 0.48
CA ALA A 58 17.76 84.01 1.24
C ALA A 58 16.41 83.27 1.24
N GLU A 59 15.30 84.00 1.39
CA GLU A 59 13.94 83.44 1.26
C GLU A 59 13.67 82.89 -0.15
N GLN A 60 14.07 83.60 -1.21
CA GLN A 60 13.92 83.15 -2.59
C GLN A 60 14.80 81.93 -2.92
N GLU A 61 16.02 81.87 -2.40
CA GLU A 61 16.92 80.72 -2.54
C GLU A 61 16.35 79.50 -1.83
N LEU A 62 15.84 79.67 -0.60
CA LEU A 62 15.17 78.61 0.15
C LEU A 62 13.92 78.11 -0.60
N ALA A 63 13.05 79.02 -1.05
CA ALA A 63 11.85 78.67 -1.80
C ALA A 63 12.17 77.94 -3.13
N LEU A 64 13.23 78.35 -3.83
CA LEU A 64 13.69 77.67 -5.04
C LEU A 64 14.21 76.26 -4.72
N GLN A 65 14.99 76.11 -3.65
CA GLN A 65 15.51 74.82 -3.20
C GLN A 65 14.37 73.87 -2.79
N GLU A 66 13.39 74.37 -2.03
CA GLU A 66 12.19 73.61 -1.67
C GLU A 66 11.39 73.18 -2.91
N ALA A 67 11.22 74.06 -3.90
CA ALA A 67 10.52 73.74 -5.15
C ALA A 67 11.25 72.66 -5.97
N VAL A 68 12.59 72.68 -5.99
CA VAL A 68 13.40 71.64 -6.64
C VAL A 68 13.27 70.31 -5.88
N ASN A 69 13.38 70.34 -4.55
CA ASN A 69 13.25 69.15 -3.70
C ASN A 69 11.87 68.50 -3.86
N ARG A 70 10.79 69.29 -3.84
CA ARG A 70 9.41 68.80 -4.08
C ARG A 70 9.31 68.08 -5.42
N LYS A 71 9.82 68.67 -6.50
CA LYS A 71 9.79 68.05 -7.83
C LYS A 71 10.54 66.71 -7.89
N ILE A 72 11.67 66.60 -7.17
CA ILE A 72 12.44 65.35 -7.10
C ILE A 72 11.66 64.27 -6.33
N ILE A 73 11.06 64.63 -5.19
CA ILE A 73 10.25 63.73 -4.37
C ILE A 73 9.02 63.24 -5.16
N GLU A 74 8.28 64.17 -5.79
CA GLU A 74 7.13 63.84 -6.64
C GLU A 74 7.51 62.92 -7.80
N GLY A 75 8.66 63.17 -8.44
CA GLY A 75 9.18 62.33 -9.52
C GLY A 75 9.47 60.90 -9.08
N LEU A 76 10.05 60.72 -7.87
CA LEU A 76 10.29 59.41 -7.28
C LEU A 76 8.99 58.70 -6.91
N GLN A 77 8.05 59.39 -6.27
CA GLN A 77 6.73 58.84 -5.93
C GLN A 77 5.98 58.34 -7.18
N LEU A 78 6.03 59.10 -8.26
CA LEU A 78 5.41 58.71 -9.53
C LEU A 78 6.12 57.52 -10.18
N ALA A 79 7.45 57.43 -10.07
CA ALA A 79 8.20 56.26 -10.53
C ALA A 79 7.84 54.99 -9.73
N ASN A 80 7.67 55.12 -8.41
CA ASN A 80 7.27 54.03 -7.53
C ASN A 80 5.85 53.53 -7.84
N GLN A 81 4.89 54.44 -8.01
CA GLN A 81 3.53 54.11 -8.43
C GLN A 81 3.50 53.38 -9.79
N ARG A 82 4.34 53.80 -10.74
CA ARG A 82 4.47 53.10 -12.04
C ARG A 82 5.05 51.71 -11.89
N ALA A 83 6.04 51.52 -11.03
CA ALA A 83 6.61 50.20 -10.74
C ALA A 83 5.57 49.27 -10.10
N GLU A 84 4.81 49.75 -9.12
CA GLU A 84 3.74 48.98 -8.47
C GLU A 84 2.63 48.61 -9.48
N ALA A 85 2.21 49.55 -10.34
CA ALA A 85 1.25 49.27 -11.40
C ALA A 85 1.77 48.24 -12.41
N ALA A 86 3.06 48.28 -12.77
CA ALA A 86 3.68 47.31 -13.66
C ALA A 86 3.71 45.89 -13.05
N ILE A 87 4.03 45.77 -11.76
CA ILE A 87 3.99 44.51 -11.02
C ILE A 87 2.56 43.92 -11.06
N ASN A 88 1.54 44.73 -10.78
CA ASN A 88 0.14 44.29 -10.77
C ASN A 88 -0.35 43.85 -12.16
N ARG A 89 0.02 44.59 -13.21
CA ARG A 89 -0.30 44.22 -14.60
C ARG A 89 0.35 42.90 -14.97
N SER A 90 1.64 42.72 -14.65
CA SER A 90 2.37 41.46 -14.90
C SER A 90 1.72 40.27 -14.20
N ALA A 91 1.32 40.41 -12.93
CA ALA A 91 0.62 39.37 -12.18
C ALA A 91 -0.72 38.99 -12.82
N THR A 92 -1.50 40.00 -13.23
CA THR A 92 -2.79 39.81 -13.89
C THR A 92 -2.63 39.06 -15.22
N THR A 93 -1.67 39.48 -16.05
CA THR A 93 -1.39 38.83 -17.34
C THR A 93 -0.97 37.37 -17.15
N ARG A 94 -0.09 37.07 -16.18
CA ARG A 94 0.32 35.70 -15.86
C ARG A 94 -0.85 34.84 -15.38
N THR A 95 -1.75 35.41 -14.57
CA THR A 95 -2.94 34.70 -14.08
C THR A 95 -3.92 34.40 -15.21
N ILE A 96 -4.14 35.35 -16.11
CA ILE A 96 -4.97 35.14 -17.31
C ILE A 96 -4.36 34.07 -18.22
N ALA A 97 -3.03 34.10 -18.42
CA ALA A 97 -2.34 33.09 -19.22
C ALA A 97 -2.49 31.68 -18.61
N ALA A 98 -2.29 31.54 -17.30
CA ALA A 98 -2.50 30.26 -16.61
C ALA A 98 -3.93 29.74 -16.73
N LYS A 99 -4.95 30.61 -16.62
CA LYS A 99 -6.36 30.24 -16.83
C LYS A 99 -6.62 29.79 -18.26
N LYS A 100 -6.05 30.48 -19.26
CA LYS A 100 -6.19 30.10 -20.68
C LYS A 100 -5.51 28.77 -21.00
N GLU A 101 -4.34 28.49 -20.42
CA GLU A 101 -3.65 27.22 -20.61
C GLU A 101 -4.50 26.03 -20.14
N LEU A 102 -5.20 26.19 -19.00
CA LEU A 102 -6.12 25.19 -18.46
C LEU A 102 -7.41 25.01 -19.28
N LEU A 103 -7.98 26.10 -19.79
CA LEU A 103 -9.16 26.05 -20.67
C LEU A 103 -8.88 25.35 -22.01
N ASN A 104 -7.62 25.35 -22.45
CA ASN A 104 -7.19 24.73 -23.69
C ASN A 104 -6.70 23.28 -23.52
N ASP A 105 -6.73 22.72 -22.30
CA ASP A 105 -6.37 21.32 -22.04
C ASP A 105 -7.53 20.41 -22.49
N PRO A 106 -7.36 19.58 -23.54
CA PRO A 106 -8.43 18.78 -24.12
C PRO A 106 -9.01 17.72 -23.16
N ASN A 107 -8.34 17.46 -22.03
CA ASN A 107 -8.80 16.54 -21.00
C ASN A 107 -9.58 17.24 -19.87
N ALA A 108 -9.85 18.54 -19.94
CA ALA A 108 -10.44 19.31 -18.83
C ALA A 108 -11.96 19.10 -18.59
N THR A 109 -12.64 18.34 -19.43
CA THR A 109 -14.11 18.11 -19.35
C THR A 109 -14.51 16.88 -18.54
N ASP A 110 -13.57 16.02 -18.16
CA ASP A 110 -13.84 14.87 -17.29
C ASP A 110 -13.90 15.32 -15.81
N PRO A 111 -14.89 14.91 -15.00
CA PRO A 111 -15.02 15.36 -13.61
C PRO A 111 -13.87 14.89 -12.71
N VAL A 112 -13.15 13.83 -13.08
CA VAL A 112 -11.94 13.39 -12.37
C VAL A 112 -10.73 14.25 -12.73
N THR A 113 -10.62 14.70 -13.98
CA THR A 113 -9.54 15.60 -14.43
C THR A 113 -9.80 17.06 -14.07
N SER A 114 -11.05 17.47 -13.87
CA SER A 114 -11.41 18.83 -13.45
C SER A 114 -10.88 19.17 -12.04
N GLU A 115 -10.91 18.22 -11.09
CA GLU A 115 -10.35 18.45 -9.76
C GLU A 115 -8.81 18.59 -9.79
N PHE A 116 -8.13 17.82 -10.65
CA PHE A 116 -6.69 17.98 -10.87
C PHE A 116 -6.35 19.30 -11.58
N ALA A 117 -7.18 19.71 -12.54
CA ALA A 117 -7.07 20.98 -13.24
C ALA A 117 -7.22 22.17 -12.27
N ASP A 118 -8.22 22.15 -11.40
CA ASP A 118 -8.44 23.19 -10.39
C ASP A 118 -7.30 23.26 -9.37
N ARG A 119 -6.79 22.12 -8.90
CA ARG A 119 -5.60 22.07 -8.03
C ARG A 119 -4.35 22.62 -8.72
N ARG A 120 -4.18 22.32 -10.02
CA ARG A 120 -3.06 22.84 -10.82
C ARG A 120 -3.18 24.35 -11.02
N LEU A 121 -4.40 24.86 -11.27
CA LEU A 121 -4.67 26.29 -11.37
C LEU A 121 -4.35 27.00 -10.06
N SER A 122 -4.89 26.50 -8.94
CA SER A 122 -4.66 27.06 -7.60
C SER A 122 -3.15 27.18 -7.29
N ARG A 123 -2.39 26.10 -7.50
CA ARG A 123 -0.92 26.10 -7.31
C ARG A 123 -0.21 27.10 -8.20
N THR A 124 -0.67 27.27 -9.44
CA THR A 124 -0.06 28.21 -10.39
C THR A 124 -0.37 29.65 -9.99
N THR A 125 -1.60 29.92 -9.57
CA THR A 125 -2.01 31.24 -9.03
C THR A 125 -1.22 31.59 -7.77
N GLN A 126 -1.07 30.67 -6.81
CA GLN A 126 -0.25 30.88 -5.61
C GLN A 126 1.21 31.20 -5.95
N LYS A 127 1.81 30.53 -6.95
CA LYS A 127 3.18 30.84 -7.41
C LYS A 127 3.28 32.26 -7.99
N ILE A 128 2.28 32.68 -8.76
CA ILE A 128 2.24 34.04 -9.33
C ILE A 128 2.12 35.07 -8.22
N GLU A 129 1.25 34.81 -7.23
CA GLU A 129 1.05 35.69 -6.08
C GLU A 129 2.31 35.81 -5.22
N ALA A 130 2.96 34.69 -4.89
CA ALA A 130 4.25 34.69 -4.19
C ALA A 130 5.34 35.47 -4.94
N GLY A 131 5.41 35.31 -6.27
CA GLY A 131 6.31 36.11 -7.12
C GLY A 131 6.01 37.60 -7.07
N THR A 132 4.73 37.96 -7.10
CA THR A 132 4.24 39.35 -7.04
C THR A 132 4.58 40.00 -5.70
N ILE A 133 4.41 39.29 -4.60
CA ILE A 133 4.78 39.77 -3.26
C ILE A 133 6.30 39.99 -3.17
N ASN A 134 7.11 39.07 -3.70
CA ASN A 134 8.56 39.24 -3.73
C ASN A 134 9.00 40.48 -4.52
N ASP A 135 8.35 40.77 -5.65
CA ASP A 135 8.63 41.98 -6.44
C ASP A 135 8.22 43.26 -5.67
N ARG A 136 7.08 43.24 -4.96
CA ARG A 136 6.65 44.35 -4.09
C ARG A 136 7.59 44.57 -2.90
N VAL A 137 8.08 43.49 -2.27
CA VAL A 137 9.07 43.57 -1.17
C VAL A 137 10.34 44.28 -1.65
N LYS A 138 10.86 43.91 -2.83
CA LYS A 138 12.03 44.58 -3.43
C LYS A 138 11.76 46.04 -3.73
N LEU A 139 10.55 46.37 -4.21
CA LEU A 139 10.16 47.75 -4.45
C LEU A 139 10.15 48.56 -3.14
N VAL A 140 9.49 48.08 -2.08
CA VAL A 140 9.44 48.77 -0.78
C VAL A 140 10.84 48.91 -0.16
N GLN A 141 11.72 47.91 -0.29
CA GLN A 141 13.12 48.01 0.13
C GLN A 141 13.87 49.11 -0.62
N LYS A 142 13.62 49.26 -1.93
CA LYS A 142 14.17 50.36 -2.72
C LYS A 142 13.61 51.70 -2.25
N GLU A 143 12.31 51.79 -1.96
CA GLU A 143 11.67 53.01 -1.45
C GLU A 143 12.25 53.45 -0.10
N LEU A 144 12.55 52.49 0.80
CA LEU A 144 13.25 52.76 2.06
C LEU A 144 14.65 53.35 1.81
N ALA A 145 15.41 52.75 0.89
CA ALA A 145 16.73 53.25 0.52
C ALA A 145 16.68 54.65 -0.12
N ASP A 146 15.71 54.90 -1.00
CA ASP A 146 15.48 56.20 -1.64
C ASP A 146 15.05 57.25 -0.61
N ASN A 147 14.20 56.90 0.36
CA ASN A 147 13.81 57.78 1.47
C ASN A 147 15.02 58.18 2.33
N GLN A 148 15.88 57.21 2.66
CA GLN A 148 17.10 57.48 3.43
C GLN A 148 18.10 58.35 2.66
N LYS A 149 18.22 58.14 1.35
CA LYS A 149 19.01 59.01 0.47
C LYS A 149 18.48 60.44 0.44
N LEU A 150 17.17 60.64 0.29
CA LEU A 150 16.54 61.96 0.30
C LEU A 150 16.76 62.71 1.62
N PHE A 151 16.72 62.00 2.74
CA PHE A 151 17.04 62.56 4.06
C PHE A 151 18.52 62.97 4.17
N ASN A 152 19.44 62.08 3.77
CA ASN A 152 20.88 62.35 3.79
C ASN A 152 21.27 63.53 2.89
N GLU A 153 20.59 63.69 1.75
CA GLU A 153 20.76 64.83 0.83
C GLU A 153 20.10 66.12 1.34
N LYS A 154 19.51 66.12 2.54
CA LYS A 154 18.74 67.23 3.13
C LYS A 154 17.59 67.71 2.25
N ARG A 155 17.02 66.80 1.44
CA ARG A 155 15.89 67.09 0.54
C ARG A 155 14.54 66.84 1.19
N ARG A 156 14.52 66.07 2.28
CA ARG A 156 13.35 65.74 3.09
C ARG A 156 13.61 66.13 4.54
N SER A 157 12.61 66.66 5.23
CA SER A 157 12.73 66.98 6.66
C SER A 157 12.78 65.70 7.49
N ARG A 158 13.29 65.80 8.73
CA ARG A 158 13.33 64.65 9.65
C ARG A 158 11.95 64.05 9.90
N LYS A 159 10.93 64.90 10.12
CA LYS A 159 9.56 64.47 10.36
C LYS A 159 8.97 63.71 9.18
N GLU A 160 9.17 64.20 7.95
CA GLU A 160 8.70 63.53 6.74
C GLU A 160 9.45 62.22 6.48
N PHE A 161 10.76 62.18 6.78
CA PHE A 161 11.56 60.97 6.67
C PHE A 161 11.04 59.87 7.61
N GLU A 162 10.88 60.18 8.90
CA GLU A 162 10.40 59.24 9.92
C GLU A 162 8.97 58.75 9.62
N GLN A 163 8.07 59.64 9.17
CA GLN A 163 6.71 59.26 8.79
C GLN A 163 6.67 58.28 7.60
N GLU A 164 7.43 58.56 6.54
CA GLU A 164 7.49 57.66 5.39
C GLU A 164 8.20 56.34 5.75
N GLU A 165 9.26 56.39 6.56
CA GLU A 165 9.98 55.20 6.98
C GLU A 165 9.06 54.23 7.74
N ILE A 166 8.26 54.75 8.69
CA ILE A 166 7.28 53.93 9.42
C ILE A 166 6.25 53.33 8.47
N SER A 167 5.70 54.12 7.55
CA SER A 167 4.71 53.66 6.55
C SER A 167 5.27 52.53 5.68
N LEU A 168 6.50 52.70 5.18
CA LEU A 168 7.17 51.69 4.35
C LEU A 168 7.55 50.44 5.15
N GLN A 169 7.97 50.58 6.40
CA GLN A 169 8.24 49.44 7.28
C GLN A 169 6.97 48.64 7.60
N GLN A 170 5.83 49.31 7.83
CA GLN A 170 4.52 48.66 7.99
C GLN A 170 4.13 47.90 6.70
N LYS A 171 4.24 48.55 5.53
CA LYS A 171 3.97 47.90 4.23
C LYS A 171 4.88 46.67 4.02
N LEU A 172 6.15 46.74 4.42
CA LEU A 172 7.09 45.63 4.33
C LEU A 172 6.70 44.47 5.27
N ALA A 173 6.27 44.78 6.50
CA ALA A 173 5.79 43.79 7.46
C ALA A 173 4.54 43.06 6.93
N ASP A 174 3.57 43.80 6.39
CA ASP A 174 2.35 43.23 5.82
C ASP A 174 2.66 42.30 4.63
N LEU A 175 3.55 42.72 3.72
CA LEU A 175 3.97 41.88 2.59
C LEU A 175 4.73 40.62 3.05
N ASN A 176 5.53 40.72 4.11
CA ASN A 176 6.20 39.55 4.68
C ASN A 176 5.20 38.58 5.33
N ASN A 177 4.18 39.08 6.02
CA ASN A 177 3.11 38.25 6.57
C ASN A 177 2.35 37.51 5.45
N GLN A 178 1.96 38.22 4.38
CA GLN A 178 1.33 37.59 3.20
C GLN A 178 2.22 36.51 2.56
N ARG A 179 3.53 36.75 2.49
CA ARG A 179 4.49 35.77 1.99
C ARG A 179 4.53 34.50 2.86
N VAL A 180 4.50 34.67 4.17
CA VAL A 180 4.46 33.54 5.13
C VAL A 180 3.15 32.77 4.99
N ASP A 181 2.02 33.45 4.87
CA ASP A 181 0.70 32.83 4.72
C ASP A 181 0.60 31.97 3.46
N ILE A 182 1.09 32.46 2.32
CA ILE A 182 1.12 31.68 1.07
C ILE A 182 2.00 30.44 1.20
N GLU A 183 3.16 30.56 1.85
CA GLU A 183 4.05 29.42 2.06
C GLU A 183 3.41 28.39 3.01
N LEU A 184 2.73 28.85 4.06
CA LEU A 184 1.97 27.97 4.97
C LEU A 184 0.84 27.24 4.23
N GLN A 185 0.09 27.94 3.37
CA GLN A 185 -0.97 27.35 2.55
C GLN A 185 -0.39 26.29 1.60
N ARG A 186 0.72 26.60 0.93
CA ARG A 186 1.42 25.65 0.04
C ARG A 186 1.88 24.41 0.80
N GLN A 187 2.46 24.57 1.99
CA GLN A 187 2.88 23.45 2.83
C GLN A 187 1.69 22.61 3.33
N LYS A 188 0.55 23.24 3.61
CA LYS A 188 -0.69 22.57 3.96
C LYS A 188 -1.21 21.73 2.79
N GLU A 189 -1.30 22.30 1.59
CA GLU A 189 -1.73 21.57 0.39
C GLU A 189 -0.79 20.41 0.05
N LEU A 190 0.53 20.59 0.21
CA LEU A 190 1.50 19.50 0.06
C LEU A 190 1.19 18.38 1.05
N ARG A 191 1.05 18.68 2.34
CA ARG A 191 0.70 17.69 3.36
C ARG A 191 -0.61 16.98 3.07
N ASP A 192 -1.66 17.71 2.71
CA ASP A 192 -2.97 17.14 2.41
C ASP A 192 -2.91 16.25 1.17
N SER A 193 -2.13 16.63 0.15
CA SER A 193 -1.92 15.79 -1.04
C SER A 193 -1.17 14.50 -0.74
N TYR A 194 -0.12 14.54 0.08
CA TYR A 194 0.60 13.34 0.52
C TYR A 194 -0.30 12.43 1.38
N LYS A 195 -1.13 13.03 2.25
CA LYS A 195 -2.10 12.29 3.05
C LYS A 195 -3.11 11.57 2.16
N ALA A 196 -3.72 12.27 1.20
CA ALA A 196 -4.69 11.69 0.27
C ALA A 196 -4.08 10.55 -0.57
N LEU A 197 -2.85 10.74 -1.08
CA LEU A 197 -2.15 9.70 -1.85
C LEU A 197 -1.88 8.45 -0.99
N ARG A 198 -1.42 8.64 0.24
CA ARG A 198 -1.18 7.56 1.20
C ARG A 198 -2.47 6.81 1.52
N ASP A 199 -3.55 7.54 1.82
CA ASP A 199 -4.85 6.94 2.17
C ASP A 199 -5.44 6.15 0.99
N SER A 200 -5.34 6.69 -0.23
CA SER A 200 -5.76 6.00 -1.46
C SER A 200 -4.97 4.70 -1.69
N ARG A 201 -3.63 4.76 -1.59
CA ARG A 201 -2.78 3.57 -1.74
C ARG A 201 -3.12 2.49 -0.72
N ILE A 202 -3.36 2.87 0.53
CA ILE A 202 -3.72 1.89 1.56
C ILE A 202 -5.09 1.26 1.27
N LYS A 203 -6.10 2.04 0.87
CA LYS A 203 -7.41 1.49 0.48
C LYS A 203 -7.28 0.50 -0.67
N GLN A 204 -6.50 0.85 -1.69
CA GLN A 204 -6.23 -0.04 -2.82
C GLN A 204 -5.56 -1.34 -2.37
N GLU A 205 -4.56 -1.27 -1.47
CA GLU A 205 -3.90 -2.46 -0.94
C GLU A 205 -4.82 -3.33 -0.07
N GLU A 206 -5.74 -2.73 0.70
CA GLU A 206 -6.77 -3.46 1.46
C GLU A 206 -7.75 -4.19 0.52
N GLU A 207 -8.19 -3.53 -0.55
CA GLU A 207 -9.07 -4.12 -1.57
C GLU A 207 -8.39 -5.28 -2.30
N VAL A 208 -7.13 -5.12 -2.69
CA VAL A 208 -6.33 -6.20 -3.31
C VAL A 208 -6.18 -7.38 -2.36
N SER A 209 -5.91 -7.14 -1.08
CA SER A 209 -5.76 -8.21 -0.08
C SER A 209 -7.09 -8.95 0.15
N LYS A 210 -8.22 -8.25 0.22
CA LYS A 210 -9.56 -8.85 0.32
C LYS A 210 -9.91 -9.65 -0.93
N ALA A 211 -9.61 -9.14 -2.12
CA ALA A 211 -9.81 -9.85 -3.37
C ALA A 211 -8.96 -11.13 -3.44
N GLN A 212 -7.72 -11.08 -2.95
CA GLN A 212 -6.83 -12.24 -2.87
C GLN A 212 -7.37 -13.29 -1.90
N GLN A 213 -7.88 -12.90 -0.72
CA GLN A 213 -8.57 -13.82 0.19
C GLN A 213 -9.78 -14.48 -0.48
N ALA A 214 -10.66 -13.70 -1.10
CA ALA A 214 -11.83 -14.24 -1.80
C ALA A 214 -11.44 -15.20 -2.93
N SER A 215 -10.33 -14.95 -3.63
CA SER A 215 -9.79 -15.88 -4.63
C SER A 215 -9.32 -17.20 -4.01
N LEU A 216 -8.61 -17.15 -2.88
CA LEU A 216 -8.15 -18.35 -2.17
C LEU A 216 -9.33 -19.16 -1.61
N ASP A 217 -10.37 -18.50 -1.10
CA ASP A 217 -11.61 -19.14 -0.64
C ASP A 217 -12.28 -19.93 -1.78
N ARG A 218 -12.37 -19.33 -2.97
CA ARG A 218 -12.92 -19.99 -4.16
C ARG A 218 -12.05 -21.17 -4.59
N SER A 219 -10.73 -21.02 -4.60
CA SER A 219 -9.80 -22.12 -4.90
C SER A 219 -9.97 -23.28 -3.92
N LYS A 220 -10.10 -22.98 -2.62
CA LYS A 220 -10.35 -23.98 -1.57
C LYS A 220 -11.65 -24.75 -1.84
N GLN A 221 -12.75 -24.04 -2.05
CA GLN A 221 -14.06 -24.65 -2.35
C GLN A 221 -14.02 -25.54 -3.59
N LEU A 222 -13.30 -25.11 -4.64
CA LEU A 222 -13.15 -25.89 -5.87
C LEU A 222 -12.34 -27.18 -5.63
N ILE A 223 -11.23 -27.11 -4.88
CA ILE A 223 -10.44 -28.30 -4.53
C ILE A 223 -11.26 -29.26 -3.65
N GLU A 224 -12.00 -28.75 -2.66
CA GLU A 224 -12.88 -29.57 -1.83
C GLU A 224 -13.97 -30.27 -2.66
N ALA A 225 -14.59 -29.56 -3.60
CA ALA A 225 -15.59 -30.13 -4.50
C ALA A 225 -14.99 -31.22 -5.41
N GLN A 226 -13.79 -30.98 -5.96
CA GLN A 226 -13.07 -31.96 -6.77
C GLN A 226 -12.67 -33.19 -5.94
N ALA A 227 -12.24 -32.99 -4.70
CA ALA A 227 -11.90 -34.06 -3.78
C ALA A 227 -13.11 -34.97 -3.49
N ARG A 228 -14.26 -34.36 -3.16
CA ARG A 228 -15.52 -35.08 -2.93
C ARG A 228 -15.96 -35.88 -4.16
N LEU A 229 -15.85 -35.29 -5.35
CA LEU A 229 -16.18 -35.98 -6.59
C LEU A 229 -15.21 -37.15 -6.86
N SER A 230 -13.91 -36.95 -6.65
CA SER A 230 -12.92 -38.01 -6.86
C SER A 230 -13.11 -39.16 -5.88
N LYS A 231 -13.40 -38.85 -4.63
CA LYS A 231 -13.73 -39.83 -3.60
C LYS A 231 -14.98 -40.63 -3.97
N ALA A 232 -16.06 -39.96 -4.36
CA ALA A 232 -17.29 -40.63 -4.79
C ALA A 232 -17.06 -41.55 -6.01
N LYS A 233 -16.21 -41.13 -6.97
CA LYS A 233 -15.83 -41.97 -8.12
C LYS A 233 -15.01 -43.19 -7.70
N SER A 234 -14.06 -43.01 -6.77
CA SER A 234 -13.27 -44.11 -6.23
C SER A 234 -14.14 -45.10 -5.46
N GLU A 235 -15.01 -44.61 -4.57
CA GLU A 235 -15.96 -45.43 -3.81
C GLU A 235 -16.92 -46.21 -4.72
N ALA A 236 -17.43 -45.59 -5.78
CA ALA A 236 -18.26 -46.28 -6.76
C ALA A 236 -17.50 -47.38 -7.52
N SER A 237 -16.24 -47.13 -7.89
CA SER A 237 -15.37 -48.12 -8.53
C SER A 237 -15.08 -49.30 -7.60
N LEU A 238 -14.76 -49.02 -6.33
CA LEU A 238 -14.53 -50.04 -5.31
C LEU A 238 -15.79 -50.88 -5.04
N ALA A 239 -16.97 -50.26 -5.02
CA ALA A 239 -18.23 -51.00 -4.84
C ALA A 239 -18.51 -52.00 -5.98
N VAL A 240 -18.14 -51.65 -7.21
CA VAL A 240 -18.23 -52.57 -8.36
C VAL A 240 -17.27 -53.76 -8.18
N ASP A 241 -16.04 -53.50 -7.77
CA ASP A 241 -15.05 -54.56 -7.56
C ASP A 241 -15.40 -55.43 -6.34
N ASP A 242 -15.92 -54.86 -5.26
CA ASP A 242 -16.42 -55.61 -4.09
C ASP A 242 -17.58 -56.53 -4.49
N SER A 243 -18.46 -56.09 -5.39
CA SER A 243 -19.52 -56.93 -5.94
C SER A 243 -18.96 -58.08 -6.79
N ARG A 244 -17.87 -57.84 -7.53
CA ARG A 244 -17.14 -58.89 -8.27
C ARG A 244 -16.49 -59.88 -7.30
N LEU A 245 -15.84 -59.40 -6.24
CA LEU A 245 -15.22 -60.22 -5.22
C LEU A 245 -16.25 -61.16 -4.54
N ARG A 246 -17.39 -60.62 -4.10
CA ARG A 246 -18.50 -61.43 -3.53
C ARG A 246 -19.06 -62.47 -4.50
N SER A 247 -18.97 -62.20 -5.79
CA SER A 247 -19.43 -63.13 -6.82
C SER A 247 -18.42 -64.27 -7.01
N ILE A 248 -17.11 -63.97 -6.96
CA ILE A 248 -16.06 -64.98 -6.93
C ILE A 248 -16.06 -65.79 -5.62
N ASP A 249 -16.36 -65.19 -4.47
CA ASP A 249 -16.53 -65.93 -3.21
C ASP A 249 -17.67 -66.96 -3.32
N ARG A 250 -18.81 -66.54 -3.89
CA ARG A 250 -19.92 -67.46 -4.20
C ARG A 250 -19.51 -68.55 -5.18
N ALA A 251 -18.68 -68.23 -6.18
CA ALA A 251 -18.15 -69.22 -7.10
C ALA A 251 -17.27 -70.25 -6.40
N SER A 252 -16.42 -69.84 -5.45
CA SER A 252 -15.62 -70.75 -4.63
C SER A 252 -16.50 -71.70 -3.79
N GLU A 253 -17.58 -71.20 -3.19
CA GLU A 253 -18.53 -72.03 -2.44
C GLU A 253 -19.29 -73.02 -3.32
N LEU A 254 -19.74 -72.59 -4.51
CA LEU A 254 -20.43 -73.46 -5.47
C LEU A 254 -19.50 -74.53 -6.01
N LYS A 255 -18.23 -74.18 -6.26
CA LYS A 255 -17.21 -75.12 -6.72
C LYS A 255 -16.96 -76.21 -5.69
N LYS A 256 -16.83 -75.87 -4.41
CA LYS A 256 -16.73 -76.84 -3.31
C LYS A 256 -17.90 -77.83 -3.29
N LYS A 257 -19.14 -77.36 -3.54
CA LYS A 257 -20.33 -78.23 -3.62
C LYS A 257 -20.35 -79.14 -4.85
N ILE A 258 -19.76 -78.70 -5.96
CA ILE A 258 -19.64 -79.51 -7.19
C ILE A 258 -18.61 -80.62 -6.99
N ASP A 259 -17.49 -80.29 -6.34
CA ASP A 259 -16.36 -81.19 -6.13
C ASP A 259 -16.56 -82.13 -4.93
N ASP A 260 -17.52 -81.85 -4.03
CA ASP A 260 -17.92 -82.75 -2.94
C ASP A 260 -18.67 -83.99 -3.47
N ASP A 261 -18.05 -85.16 -3.37
CA ASP A 261 -18.60 -86.45 -3.82
C ASP A 261 -19.92 -86.84 -3.14
N SER A 262 -20.23 -86.27 -1.97
CA SER A 262 -21.47 -86.53 -1.24
C SER A 262 -22.68 -85.71 -1.71
N THR A 263 -22.48 -84.75 -2.61
CA THR A 263 -23.55 -83.86 -3.10
C THR A 263 -24.36 -84.49 -4.23
N ASP A 264 -25.69 -84.38 -4.15
CA ASP A 264 -26.64 -84.90 -5.15
C ASP A 264 -26.32 -84.37 -6.58
N PRO A 265 -26.27 -85.24 -7.62
CA PRO A 265 -26.06 -84.84 -9.01
C PRO A 265 -26.97 -83.70 -9.50
N ALA A 266 -28.23 -83.64 -9.05
CA ALA A 266 -29.14 -82.56 -9.40
C ALA A 266 -28.68 -81.21 -8.80
N VAL A 267 -28.16 -81.23 -7.57
CA VAL A 267 -27.59 -80.05 -6.90
C VAL A 267 -26.28 -79.62 -7.57
N LYS A 268 -25.45 -80.57 -8.02
CA LYS A 268 -24.24 -80.26 -8.80
C LYS A 268 -24.57 -79.59 -10.14
N ALA A 269 -25.63 -80.04 -10.83
CA ALA A 269 -26.09 -79.42 -12.07
C ALA A 269 -26.60 -77.98 -11.87
N VAL A 270 -27.32 -77.73 -10.76
CA VAL A 270 -27.76 -76.38 -10.38
C VAL A 270 -26.56 -75.48 -10.05
N ALA A 271 -25.59 -75.97 -9.27
CA ALA A 271 -24.39 -75.22 -8.92
C ALA A 271 -23.54 -74.85 -10.16
N ARG A 272 -23.42 -75.75 -11.14
CA ARG A 272 -22.73 -75.46 -12.42
C ARG A 272 -23.43 -74.35 -13.23
N ARG A 273 -24.77 -74.37 -13.30
CA ARG A 273 -25.53 -73.28 -13.93
C ARG A 273 -25.35 -71.96 -13.19
N GLN A 274 -25.27 -71.97 -11.87
CA GLN A 274 -25.03 -70.77 -11.06
C GLN A 274 -23.60 -70.23 -11.24
N LEU A 275 -22.59 -71.07 -11.42
CA LEU A 275 -21.23 -70.63 -11.79
C LEU A 275 -21.22 -69.89 -13.14
N GLU A 276 -21.89 -70.47 -14.14
CA GLU A 276 -22.01 -69.87 -15.48
C GLU A 276 -22.72 -68.51 -15.42
N GLN A 277 -23.78 -68.39 -14.61
CA GLN A 277 -24.49 -67.13 -14.37
C GLN A 277 -23.63 -66.05 -13.71
N ILE A 278 -22.63 -66.43 -12.92
CA ILE A 278 -21.68 -65.52 -12.27
C ILE A 278 -20.50 -65.17 -13.19
N GLY A 279 -20.42 -65.79 -14.38
CA GLY A 279 -19.36 -65.57 -15.36
C GLY A 279 -18.07 -66.33 -15.06
N VAL A 280 -18.15 -67.40 -14.28
CA VAL A 280 -17.03 -68.32 -14.01
C VAL A 280 -17.25 -69.60 -14.82
N ASP A 281 -16.21 -70.09 -15.49
CA ASP A 281 -16.28 -71.35 -16.25
C ASP A 281 -16.73 -72.50 -15.31
N PRO A 282 -17.81 -73.24 -15.63
CA PRO A 282 -18.27 -74.37 -14.83
C PRO A 282 -17.22 -75.47 -14.61
N ASN A 283 -16.18 -75.51 -15.46
CA ASN A 283 -15.05 -76.43 -15.37
C ASN A 283 -13.80 -75.81 -14.74
N ALA A 284 -13.86 -74.53 -14.32
CA ALA A 284 -12.74 -73.89 -13.63
C ALA A 284 -12.35 -74.70 -12.39
N THR A 285 -11.05 -74.83 -12.14
CA THR A 285 -10.53 -75.48 -10.92
C THR A 285 -10.66 -74.54 -9.72
N GLU A 286 -10.65 -75.10 -8.50
CA GLU A 286 -10.61 -74.27 -7.28
C GLU A 286 -9.38 -73.32 -7.28
N LEU A 287 -8.26 -73.77 -7.85
CA LEU A 287 -7.05 -72.97 -8.03
C LEU A 287 -7.29 -71.77 -8.96
N GLN A 288 -7.93 -71.97 -10.12
CA GLN A 288 -8.24 -70.88 -11.06
C GLN A 288 -9.20 -69.84 -10.45
N ILE A 289 -10.18 -70.28 -9.66
CA ILE A 289 -11.10 -69.39 -8.94
C ILE A 289 -10.35 -68.61 -7.86
N ALA A 290 -9.41 -69.25 -7.14
CA ALA A 290 -8.58 -68.59 -6.14
C ALA A 290 -7.59 -67.59 -6.76
N GLU A 291 -6.99 -67.90 -7.92
CA GLU A 291 -6.15 -66.97 -8.68
C GLU A 291 -6.93 -65.76 -9.19
N GLN A 292 -8.17 -65.97 -9.66
CA GLN A 292 -9.06 -64.88 -10.07
C GLN A 292 -9.48 -64.00 -8.89
N LYS A 293 -9.75 -64.60 -7.73
CA LYS A 293 -10.00 -63.87 -6.47
C LYS A 293 -8.82 -62.97 -6.09
N ALA A 294 -7.63 -63.58 -6.08
CA ALA A 294 -6.35 -62.92 -5.84
C ALA A 294 -6.11 -61.71 -6.76
N GLN A 295 -6.44 -61.82 -8.05
CA GLN A 295 -6.33 -60.72 -9.01
C GLN A 295 -7.28 -59.56 -8.65
N ILE A 296 -8.54 -59.86 -8.34
CA ILE A 296 -9.53 -58.82 -7.97
C ILE A 296 -9.14 -58.14 -6.65
N GLU A 297 -8.69 -58.90 -5.64
CA GLU A 297 -8.23 -58.33 -4.37
C GLU A 297 -7.01 -57.40 -4.57
N ASN A 298 -6.07 -57.77 -5.45
CA ASN A 298 -4.94 -56.93 -5.82
C ASN A 298 -5.38 -55.65 -6.57
N GLU A 299 -6.37 -55.73 -7.45
CA GLU A 299 -6.94 -54.55 -8.13
C GLU A 299 -7.63 -53.59 -7.15
N ILE A 300 -8.40 -54.14 -6.20
CA ILE A 300 -9.05 -53.36 -5.12
C ILE A 300 -8.00 -52.67 -4.25
N ALA A 301 -6.97 -53.41 -3.81
CA ALA A 301 -5.86 -52.87 -3.04
C ALA A 301 -5.15 -51.72 -3.76
N ALA A 302 -4.79 -51.91 -5.03
CA ALA A 302 -4.16 -50.88 -5.84
C ALA A 302 -5.02 -49.61 -5.98
N LYS A 303 -6.34 -49.77 -6.17
CA LYS A 303 -7.29 -48.64 -6.24
C LYS A 303 -7.42 -47.92 -4.90
N LYS A 304 -7.41 -48.65 -3.77
CA LYS A 304 -7.43 -48.04 -2.42
C LYS A 304 -6.17 -47.22 -2.15
N ILE A 305 -4.99 -47.76 -2.46
CA ILE A 305 -3.71 -47.05 -2.32
C ILE A 305 -3.71 -45.78 -3.17
N ALA A 306 -4.09 -45.87 -4.45
CA ALA A 306 -4.15 -44.73 -5.35
C ALA A 306 -5.14 -43.64 -4.88
N ALA A 307 -6.29 -44.04 -4.35
CA ALA A 307 -7.28 -43.12 -3.78
C ALA A 307 -6.73 -42.41 -2.53
N GLN A 308 -6.06 -43.15 -1.65
CA GLN A 308 -5.43 -42.63 -0.44
C GLN A 308 -4.31 -41.62 -0.76
N GLU A 309 -3.46 -41.90 -1.75
CA GLU A 309 -2.44 -40.95 -2.22
C GLU A 309 -3.05 -39.66 -2.77
N GLN A 310 -4.17 -39.76 -3.48
CA GLN A 310 -4.89 -38.61 -3.97
C GLN A 310 -5.53 -37.78 -2.84
N GLU A 311 -6.08 -38.43 -1.81
CA GLU A 311 -6.58 -37.75 -0.61
C GLU A 311 -5.45 -36.99 0.10
N PHE A 312 -4.26 -37.58 0.24
CA PHE A 312 -3.09 -36.90 0.82
C PHE A 312 -2.63 -35.68 0.03
N LYS A 313 -2.55 -35.80 -1.29
CA LYS A 313 -2.21 -34.67 -2.16
C LYS A 313 -3.24 -33.54 -2.02
N THR A 314 -4.52 -33.89 -1.91
CA THR A 314 -5.59 -32.90 -1.73
C THR A 314 -5.50 -32.23 -0.37
N ALA A 315 -5.30 -33.01 0.71
CA ALA A 315 -5.12 -32.48 2.06
C ALA A 315 -3.93 -31.51 2.14
N GLN A 316 -2.82 -31.83 1.46
CA GLN A 316 -1.66 -30.93 1.39
C GLN A 316 -1.99 -29.62 0.66
N MET A 317 -2.69 -29.68 -0.48
CA MET A 317 -3.11 -28.46 -1.20
C MET A 317 -4.06 -27.58 -0.38
N LEU A 318 -5.01 -28.20 0.34
CA LEU A 318 -5.94 -27.47 1.21
C LEU A 318 -5.23 -26.80 2.38
N LEU A 319 -4.26 -27.50 3.00
CA LEU A 319 -3.43 -26.93 4.07
C LEU A 319 -2.66 -25.70 3.57
N GLU A 320 -1.99 -25.78 2.42
CA GLU A 320 -1.24 -24.63 1.87
C GLU A 320 -2.14 -23.43 1.56
N LEU A 321 -3.35 -23.66 1.04
CA LEU A 321 -4.32 -22.59 0.83
C LEU A 321 -4.75 -21.94 2.15
N ASP A 322 -5.01 -22.72 3.20
CA ASP A 322 -5.39 -22.17 4.50
C ASP A 322 -4.24 -21.38 5.15
N LEU A 323 -3.00 -21.87 5.06
CA LEU A 323 -1.82 -21.14 5.53
C LEU A 323 -1.64 -19.82 4.79
N GLN A 324 -1.83 -19.80 3.46
CA GLN A 324 -1.78 -18.56 2.68
C GLN A 324 -2.88 -17.56 3.09
N ARG A 325 -4.10 -18.04 3.37
CA ARG A 325 -5.22 -17.21 3.83
C ARG A 325 -4.92 -16.58 5.19
N GLU A 326 -4.42 -17.37 6.14
CA GLU A 326 -4.02 -16.92 7.47
C GLU A 326 -2.88 -15.88 7.37
N GLN A 327 -1.86 -16.12 6.54
CA GLN A 327 -0.77 -15.16 6.31
C GLN A 327 -1.26 -13.82 5.74
N ILE A 328 -2.18 -13.83 4.77
CA ILE A 328 -2.74 -12.59 4.22
C ILE A 328 -3.57 -11.85 5.29
N ALA A 329 -4.37 -12.57 6.07
CA ALA A 329 -5.17 -12.00 7.14
C ALA A 329 -4.28 -11.30 8.20
N ALA A 330 -3.22 -11.97 8.67
CA ALA A 330 -2.31 -11.39 9.65
C ALA A 330 -1.49 -10.21 9.09
N ARG A 331 -1.07 -10.25 7.83
CA ARG A 331 -0.44 -9.09 7.18
C ARG A 331 -1.37 -7.89 7.11
N LEU A 332 -2.65 -8.11 6.84
CA LEU A 332 -3.65 -7.06 6.80
C LEU A 332 -3.89 -6.46 8.20
N GLU A 333 -3.95 -7.31 9.23
CA GLU A 333 -4.11 -6.87 10.61
C GLU A 333 -2.90 -6.09 11.12
N LYS A 334 -1.68 -6.55 10.81
CA LYS A 334 -0.45 -5.79 11.10
C LYS A 334 -0.47 -4.40 10.48
N ARG A 335 -0.89 -4.27 9.22
CA ARG A 335 -0.99 -2.96 8.55
C ARG A 335 -2.03 -2.05 9.20
N LYS A 336 -3.18 -2.59 9.63
CA LYS A 336 -4.17 -1.82 10.39
C LYS A 336 -3.59 -1.33 11.72
N ALA A 337 -2.84 -2.18 12.42
CA ALA A 337 -2.19 -1.82 13.67
C ALA A 337 -1.11 -0.73 13.45
N ASP A 338 -0.27 -0.87 12.40
CA ASP A 338 0.70 0.15 11.99
C ASP A 338 0.02 1.51 11.72
N ARG A 339 -1.15 1.50 11.04
CA ARG A 339 -1.95 2.71 10.81
C ARG A 339 -2.48 3.29 12.12
N GLY A 340 -3.08 2.45 12.97
CA GLY A 340 -3.62 2.87 14.26
C GLY A 340 -2.55 3.55 15.12
N ARG A 341 -1.32 3.03 15.10
CA ARG A 341 -0.18 3.66 15.79
C ARG A 341 0.16 5.05 15.25
N VAL A 342 0.29 5.19 13.93
CA VAL A 342 0.61 6.49 13.32
C VAL A 342 -0.50 7.53 13.59
N GLU A 343 -1.76 7.09 13.61
CA GLU A 343 -2.89 7.95 13.95
C GLU A 343 -2.87 8.37 15.43
N ALA A 344 -2.59 7.44 16.35
CA ALA A 344 -2.39 7.74 17.76
C ALA A 344 -1.22 8.72 17.99
N GLU A 345 -0.08 8.52 17.31
CA GLU A 345 1.08 9.44 17.40
C GLU A 345 0.72 10.83 16.88
N LYS A 346 -0.08 10.91 15.81
CA LYS A 346 -0.59 12.20 15.30
C LYS A 346 -1.49 12.90 16.32
N ASN A 347 -2.40 12.17 16.95
CA ASN A 347 -3.31 12.72 17.96
C ASN A 347 -2.55 13.19 19.19
N ARG A 348 -1.52 12.45 19.62
CA ARG A 348 -0.61 12.87 20.69
C ARG A 348 0.12 14.17 20.34
N ASN A 349 0.67 14.28 19.13
CA ASN A 349 1.34 15.51 18.67
C ASN A 349 0.38 16.71 18.60
N ALA A 350 -0.91 16.49 18.29
CA ALA A 350 -1.92 17.53 18.33
C ALA A 350 -2.21 17.97 19.78
N ALA A 351 -2.48 17.00 20.67
CA ALA A 351 -2.70 17.28 22.08
C ALA A 351 -1.51 17.98 22.76
N GLU A 352 -0.28 17.66 22.34
CA GLU A 352 0.94 18.32 22.83
C GLU A 352 1.01 19.79 22.39
N ARG A 353 0.56 20.11 21.17
CA ARG A 353 0.45 21.51 20.72
C ARG A 353 -0.61 22.25 21.51
N ASP A 354 -1.79 21.66 21.68
CA ASP A 354 -2.89 22.26 22.43
C ASP A 354 -2.47 22.53 23.89
N TYR A 355 -1.72 21.61 24.50
CA TYR A 355 -1.13 21.80 25.83
C TYR A 355 -0.14 22.97 25.87
N ASN A 356 0.77 23.05 24.89
CA ASN A 356 1.72 24.17 24.79
C ASN A 356 1.04 25.52 24.51
N GLU A 357 -0.09 25.54 23.81
CA GLU A 357 -0.91 26.75 23.61
C GLU A 357 -1.62 27.15 24.91
N ALA A 358 -2.22 26.20 25.63
CA ALA A 358 -2.85 26.47 26.93
C ALA A 358 -1.83 27.01 27.96
N LEU A 359 -0.59 26.50 27.95
CA LEU A 359 0.49 27.03 28.79
C LEU A 359 0.82 28.50 28.50
N LYS A 360 0.71 28.93 27.24
CA LYS A 360 0.91 30.34 26.86
C LYS A 360 -0.29 31.22 27.25
N GLY A 361 -1.50 30.66 27.20
CA GLY A 361 -2.73 31.35 27.61
C GLY A 361 -2.82 31.59 29.11
N GLY A 362 -2.26 30.69 29.92
CA GLY A 362 -2.14 30.86 31.38
C GLY A 362 -3.41 30.54 32.18
N ASP A 363 -4.50 30.13 31.53
CA ASP A 363 -5.70 29.66 32.23
C ASP A 363 -5.46 28.25 32.81
N ALA A 364 -5.49 28.15 34.14
CA ALA A 364 -5.28 26.91 34.87
C ALA A 364 -6.26 25.79 34.45
N ARG A 365 -7.50 26.12 34.07
CA ARG A 365 -8.49 25.12 33.65
C ARG A 365 -8.17 24.57 32.26
N GLU A 366 -7.80 25.43 31.32
CA GLU A 366 -7.41 25.01 29.97
C GLU A 366 -6.12 24.19 29.99
N ILE A 367 -5.14 24.61 30.81
CA ILE A 367 -3.89 23.86 31.01
C ILE A 367 -4.20 22.45 31.53
N GLN A 368 -5.08 22.33 32.54
CA GLN A 368 -5.42 21.04 33.12
C GLN A 368 -6.17 20.14 32.12
N LEU A 369 -7.10 20.71 31.34
CA LEU A 369 -7.85 19.97 30.33
C LEU A 369 -6.93 19.48 29.20
N ALA A 370 -6.06 20.35 28.69
CA ALA A 370 -5.09 19.99 27.65
C ALA A 370 -4.05 18.97 28.14
N LYS A 371 -3.64 19.06 29.41
CA LYS A 371 -2.78 18.06 30.06
C LYS A 371 -3.45 16.68 30.10
N ASN A 372 -4.70 16.61 30.54
CA ASN A 372 -5.45 15.36 30.59
C ASN A 372 -5.60 14.76 29.18
N ASN A 373 -5.89 15.59 28.16
CA ASN A 373 -5.98 15.15 26.77
C ASN A 373 -4.64 14.61 26.24
N LEU A 374 -3.52 15.23 26.59
CA LEU A 374 -2.19 14.75 26.24
C LEU A 374 -1.88 13.41 26.91
N GLU A 375 -2.26 13.22 28.18
CA GLU A 375 -2.11 11.95 28.90
C GLU A 375 -2.94 10.83 28.24
N LEU A 376 -4.20 11.11 27.90
CA LEU A 376 -5.08 10.18 27.18
C LEU A 376 -4.50 9.80 25.81
N ALA A 377 -4.07 10.78 25.01
CA ALA A 377 -3.44 10.52 23.72
C ALA A 377 -2.11 9.75 23.87
N GLY A 378 -1.39 9.96 24.98
CA GLY A 378 -0.21 9.15 25.34
C GLY A 378 -0.55 7.70 25.63
N ALA A 379 -1.64 7.43 26.34
CA ALA A 379 -2.15 6.08 26.59
C ALA A 379 -2.59 5.38 25.29
N ASP A 380 -3.28 6.10 24.39
CA ASP A 380 -3.68 5.59 23.08
C ASP A 380 -2.48 5.15 22.23
N VAL A 381 -1.37 5.92 22.24
CA VAL A 381 -0.12 5.50 21.59
C VAL A 381 0.42 4.20 22.20
N GLY A 382 0.35 4.04 23.52
CA GLY A 382 0.74 2.82 24.21
C GLY A 382 -0.08 1.61 23.78
N LEU A 383 -1.42 1.76 23.72
CA LEU A 383 -2.34 0.72 23.26
C LEU A 383 -2.11 0.37 21.79
N ALA A 384 -1.95 1.37 20.92
CA ALA A 384 -1.69 1.14 19.51
C ALA A 384 -0.32 0.46 19.26
N ALA A 385 0.71 0.80 20.04
CA ALA A 385 2.01 0.13 20.00
C ALA A 385 1.94 -1.31 20.53
N GLN A 386 1.07 -1.61 21.49
CA GLN A 386 0.78 -2.97 21.91
C GLN A 386 0.08 -3.75 20.78
N GLY A 387 -0.99 -3.21 20.20
CA GLY A 387 -1.67 -3.87 19.07
C GLY A 387 -0.75 -4.13 17.87
N GLN A 388 0.22 -3.24 17.61
CA GLN A 388 1.24 -3.46 16.58
C GLN A 388 2.19 -4.63 16.91
N ARG A 389 2.58 -4.77 18.18
CA ARG A 389 3.39 -5.90 18.66
C ARG A 389 2.60 -7.19 18.54
N ASP A 390 1.38 -7.22 19.07
CA ASP A 390 0.49 -8.39 19.02
C ASP A 390 0.25 -8.86 17.58
N ALA A 391 0.03 -7.93 16.64
CA ALA A 391 -0.14 -8.26 15.23
C ALA A 391 1.17 -8.76 14.56
N SER A 392 2.32 -8.27 15.00
CA SER A 392 3.62 -8.74 14.52
C SER A 392 3.98 -10.12 15.07
N GLU A 393 3.68 -10.36 16.35
CA GLU A 393 3.81 -11.67 17.00
C GLU A 393 2.86 -12.69 16.35
N SER A 394 1.59 -12.32 16.12
CA SER A 394 0.63 -13.18 15.42
C SER A 394 1.12 -13.59 14.03
N LEU A 395 1.70 -12.65 13.25
CA LEU A 395 2.28 -12.97 11.95
C LEU A 395 3.45 -13.96 12.07
N SER A 396 4.32 -13.79 13.07
CA SER A 396 5.43 -14.73 13.33
C SER A 396 4.95 -16.11 13.79
N LEU A 397 3.87 -16.16 14.59
CA LEU A 397 3.28 -17.40 15.07
C LEU A 397 2.64 -18.20 13.92
N ILE A 398 2.08 -17.54 12.92
CA ILE A 398 1.57 -18.22 11.72
C ILE A 398 2.68 -18.95 10.98
N ASP A 399 3.85 -18.34 10.82
CA ASP A 399 4.97 -19.01 10.15
C ASP A 399 5.47 -20.22 10.97
N GLN A 400 5.55 -20.09 12.30
CA GLN A 400 5.94 -21.22 13.18
C GLN A 400 4.91 -22.36 13.17
N THR A 401 3.62 -22.01 13.24
CA THR A 401 2.53 -23.00 13.24
C THR A 401 2.32 -23.62 11.86
N ALA A 402 2.67 -22.93 10.77
CA ALA A 402 2.66 -23.46 9.42
C ALA A 402 3.58 -24.69 9.30
N ASP A 403 4.81 -24.59 9.81
CA ASP A 403 5.76 -25.69 9.76
C ASP A 403 5.31 -26.88 10.61
N GLN A 404 4.77 -26.61 11.82
CA GLN A 404 4.20 -27.65 12.67
C GLN A 404 3.01 -28.36 12.01
N ARG A 405 2.11 -27.63 11.35
CA ARG A 405 0.95 -28.21 10.65
C ARG A 405 1.37 -29.04 9.44
N ARG A 406 2.40 -28.60 8.69
CA ARG A 406 2.99 -29.37 7.58
C ARG A 406 3.62 -30.67 8.08
N GLU A 407 4.37 -30.59 9.18
CA GLU A 407 5.00 -31.77 9.80
C GLU A 407 3.95 -32.74 10.36
N ALA A 408 2.92 -32.24 11.03
CA ALA A 408 1.81 -33.06 11.52
C ALA A 408 1.10 -33.81 10.39
N LEU A 409 0.78 -33.13 9.28
CA LEU A 409 0.19 -33.78 8.10
C LEU A 409 1.14 -34.82 7.50
N ARG A 410 2.45 -34.53 7.44
CA ARG A 410 3.45 -35.49 6.95
C ARG A 410 3.52 -36.75 7.82
N LEU A 411 3.52 -36.60 9.14
CA LEU A 411 3.53 -37.72 10.08
C LEU A 411 2.24 -38.56 9.98
N GLU A 412 1.09 -37.90 9.81
CA GLU A 412 -0.19 -38.58 9.58
C GLU A 412 -0.18 -39.38 8.27
N GLN A 413 0.33 -38.80 7.19
CA GLN A 413 0.52 -39.49 5.91
C GLN A 413 1.44 -40.71 6.05
N GLN A 414 2.56 -40.56 6.76
CA GLN A 414 3.50 -41.65 6.99
C GLN A 414 2.85 -42.79 7.77
N LYS A 415 2.22 -42.47 8.91
CA LYS A 415 1.54 -43.47 9.75
C LYS A 415 0.50 -44.25 8.95
N THR A 416 -0.30 -43.54 8.15
CA THR A 416 -1.35 -44.19 7.37
C THR A 416 -0.77 -45.04 6.22
N ARG A 417 0.37 -44.65 5.64
CA ARG A 417 1.09 -45.49 4.65
C ARG A 417 1.64 -46.75 5.31
N GLU A 418 2.22 -46.65 6.50
CA GLU A 418 2.74 -47.79 7.26
C GLU A 418 1.62 -48.77 7.61
N THR A 419 0.48 -48.29 8.11
CA THR A 419 -0.68 -49.18 8.39
C THR A 419 -1.21 -49.85 7.14
N THR A 420 -1.35 -49.12 6.02
CA THR A 420 -1.78 -49.72 4.74
C THR A 420 -0.77 -50.76 4.25
N ALA A 421 0.53 -50.55 4.46
CA ALA A 421 1.57 -51.50 4.09
C ALA A 421 1.48 -52.81 4.87
N GLU A 422 1.26 -52.71 6.18
CA GLU A 422 1.11 -53.85 7.09
C GLU A 422 -0.13 -54.67 6.74
N ASP A 423 -1.27 -53.99 6.51
CA ASP A 423 -2.52 -54.64 6.10
C ASP A 423 -2.38 -55.39 4.77
N GLU A 424 -1.74 -54.76 3.78
CA GLU A 424 -1.50 -55.39 2.47
C GLU A 424 -0.54 -56.57 2.56
N PHE A 425 0.47 -56.52 3.43
CA PHE A 425 1.37 -57.65 3.66
C PHE A 425 0.65 -58.86 4.25
N LEU A 426 -0.18 -58.65 5.27
CA LEU A 426 -0.98 -59.72 5.86
C LEU A 426 -1.97 -60.30 4.84
N ARG A 427 -2.60 -59.45 4.01
CA ARG A 427 -3.48 -59.90 2.93
C ARG A 427 -2.74 -60.78 1.92
N LEU A 428 -1.60 -60.31 1.41
CA LEU A 428 -0.78 -61.07 0.44
C LEU A 428 -0.30 -62.39 1.03
N GLN A 429 0.12 -62.42 2.30
CA GLN A 429 0.53 -63.65 2.98
C GLN A 429 -0.62 -64.68 3.06
N ASN A 430 -1.82 -64.24 3.44
CA ASN A 430 -3.00 -65.11 3.50
C ASN A 430 -3.42 -65.63 2.11
N GLN A 431 -3.31 -64.78 1.09
CA GLN A 431 -3.57 -65.12 -0.30
C GLN A 431 -2.60 -66.20 -0.80
N GLU A 432 -1.29 -66.05 -0.52
CA GLU A 432 -0.27 -67.04 -0.90
C GLU A 432 -0.49 -68.39 -0.22
N MET A 433 -0.80 -68.40 1.10
CA MET A 433 -1.12 -69.64 1.82
C MET A 433 -2.34 -70.34 1.21
N SER A 434 -3.41 -69.59 0.91
CA SER A 434 -4.63 -70.17 0.33
C SER A 434 -4.40 -70.75 -1.06
N ILE A 435 -3.56 -70.13 -1.90
CA ILE A 435 -3.24 -70.65 -3.24
C ILE A 435 -2.34 -71.88 -3.13
N ALA A 436 -1.36 -71.89 -2.23
CA ALA A 436 -0.46 -73.01 -2.01
C ALA A 436 -1.20 -74.28 -1.52
N GLU A 437 -2.17 -74.11 -0.61
CA GLU A 437 -3.01 -75.21 -0.12
C GLU A 437 -3.87 -75.86 -1.22
N LEU A 438 -4.34 -75.07 -2.19
CA LEU A 438 -5.13 -75.55 -3.32
C LEU A 438 -4.24 -76.18 -4.41
N GLY A 439 -3.04 -75.65 -4.64
CA GLY A 439 -2.06 -76.20 -5.57
C GLY A 439 -1.54 -77.58 -5.14
N GLY A 440 -1.30 -77.78 -3.84
CA GLY A 440 -0.83 -79.04 -3.26
C GLY A 440 -1.81 -80.23 -3.36
N LYS A 441 -3.09 -79.97 -3.67
CA LYS A 441 -4.12 -81.01 -3.91
C LYS A 441 -4.18 -81.49 -5.36
N THR A 442 -3.36 -80.93 -6.25
CA THR A 442 -3.25 -81.34 -7.66
C THR A 442 -1.97 -82.17 -7.89
N PRO A 443 -2.01 -83.37 -8.50
CA PRO A 443 -0.84 -84.26 -8.55
C PRO A 443 0.33 -83.82 -9.45
N ASN A 444 0.26 -82.66 -10.12
CA ASN A 444 1.23 -82.24 -11.14
C ASN A 444 1.41 -80.70 -11.21
N ALA A 445 1.69 -80.04 -10.08
CA ALA A 445 2.13 -78.64 -10.10
C ALA A 445 3.57 -78.52 -9.57
N PRO A 446 4.52 -77.98 -10.35
CA PRO A 446 5.90 -77.78 -9.89
C PRO A 446 5.96 -76.73 -8.78
N SER A 447 6.64 -77.10 -7.70
CA SER A 447 6.94 -76.29 -6.52
C SER A 447 7.94 -75.18 -6.84
N SER A 448 7.48 -74.06 -7.40
CA SER A 448 8.21 -72.79 -7.35
C SER A 448 7.29 -71.61 -7.70
N PHE A 449 6.56 -71.11 -6.70
CA PHE A 449 5.90 -69.81 -6.77
C PHE A 449 6.33 -68.97 -5.56
N ILE A 450 7.63 -68.66 -5.49
CA ILE A 450 8.06 -67.42 -4.83
C ILE A 450 8.07 -66.39 -5.96
N THR A 451 6.98 -65.67 -6.17
CA THR A 451 7.04 -64.51 -7.06
C THR A 451 7.79 -63.39 -6.33
N PRO A 452 8.84 -62.79 -6.93
CA PRO A 452 9.56 -61.64 -6.37
C PRO A 452 8.66 -60.44 -6.01
N ASN A 453 7.42 -60.39 -6.51
CA ASN A 453 6.49 -59.28 -6.37
C ASN A 453 5.97 -59.04 -4.94
N ALA A 454 5.81 -60.06 -4.09
CA ALA A 454 5.35 -59.84 -2.71
C ALA A 454 6.42 -59.11 -1.87
N LEU A 455 7.69 -59.47 -2.07
CA LEU A 455 8.83 -58.79 -1.46
C LEU A 455 9.06 -57.40 -2.07
N ASP A 456 8.88 -57.23 -3.38
CA ASP A 456 9.06 -55.95 -4.08
C ASP A 456 7.95 -54.94 -3.72
N THR A 457 6.71 -55.39 -3.48
CA THR A 457 5.63 -54.51 -3.01
C THR A 457 5.86 -54.06 -1.56
N TYR A 458 6.29 -54.97 -0.67
CA TYR A 458 6.68 -54.62 0.70
C TYR A 458 7.92 -53.69 0.72
N SER A 459 8.88 -53.92 -0.19
CA SER A 459 10.08 -53.09 -0.33
C SER A 459 9.79 -51.71 -0.90
N ARG A 460 8.89 -51.58 -1.88
CA ARG A 460 8.51 -50.29 -2.49
C ARG A 460 7.69 -49.44 -1.54
N VAL A 461 6.78 -50.02 -0.76
CA VAL A 461 6.01 -49.25 0.22
C VAL A 461 6.89 -48.81 1.40
N ARG A 462 7.84 -49.65 1.83
CA ARG A 462 8.83 -49.30 2.87
C ARG A 462 9.89 -48.30 2.40
N ASN A 463 10.38 -48.41 1.16
CA ASN A 463 11.42 -47.52 0.60
C ASN A 463 10.86 -46.22 -0.03
N ALA A 464 9.55 -46.15 -0.31
CA ALA A 464 8.89 -44.89 -0.70
C ALA A 464 8.62 -43.95 0.51
N GLY A 465 8.81 -44.45 1.74
CA GLY A 465 9.06 -43.64 2.92
C GLY A 465 10.53 -43.24 2.96
N GLY A 466 10.85 -42.04 2.48
CA GLY A 466 12.22 -41.60 2.19
C GLY A 466 13.26 -41.82 3.30
N ASP A 467 14.48 -42.08 2.81
CA ASP A 467 15.82 -42.02 3.42
C ASP A 467 15.88 -41.58 4.90
N LEU A 468 16.15 -42.55 5.78
CA LEU A 468 16.19 -42.43 7.24
C LEU A 468 17.62 -42.32 7.81
N SER A 469 18.56 -41.76 7.05
CA SER A 469 19.98 -41.70 7.44
C SER A 469 20.32 -40.64 8.51
N GLY A 470 19.35 -40.08 9.26
CA GLY A 470 19.61 -38.88 10.09
C GLY A 470 18.83 -38.69 11.40
N MET A 471 17.99 -39.62 11.88
CA MET A 471 17.26 -39.41 13.14
C MET A 471 17.55 -40.50 14.16
N GLN A 472 18.41 -40.16 15.11
CA GLN A 472 18.61 -40.91 16.36
C GLN A 472 17.27 -41.06 17.08
N ALA A 473 16.94 -42.31 17.39
CA ALA A 473 15.77 -42.71 18.16
C ALA A 473 15.69 -41.96 19.50
N ARG A 474 14.64 -41.16 19.68
CA ARG A 474 14.08 -40.88 21.01
C ARG A 474 12.80 -41.70 21.15
N GLN A 475 12.80 -42.59 22.13
CA GLN A 475 11.68 -43.48 22.43
C GLN A 475 10.42 -42.69 22.84
N PRO A 476 9.22 -43.20 22.53
CA PRO A 476 7.98 -42.59 22.99
C PRO A 476 7.71 -42.98 24.45
N ILE A 477 7.55 -41.96 25.31
CA ILE A 477 6.87 -42.12 26.60
C ILE A 477 5.37 -42.11 26.31
N SER A 478 4.70 -43.22 26.58
CA SER A 478 3.26 -43.33 26.60
C SER A 478 2.66 -42.42 27.66
N GLN A 479 1.71 -41.53 27.32
CA GLN A 479 0.68 -41.12 28.28
C GLN A 479 -0.68 -40.96 27.61
N GLN A 480 -1.66 -41.50 28.33
CA GLN A 480 -3.07 -41.66 28.01
C GLN A 480 -3.81 -40.33 27.90
N ALA A 481 -4.88 -40.37 27.12
CA ALA A 481 -5.92 -39.36 27.07
C ALA A 481 -6.56 -39.12 28.45
N GLY A 482 -6.76 -37.85 28.78
CA GLY A 482 -7.58 -37.38 29.89
C GLY A 482 -7.81 -35.88 29.78
N ASN A 483 -9.08 -35.48 29.68
CA ASN A 483 -9.59 -34.12 29.63
C ASN A 483 -8.95 -33.16 30.66
N VAL A 484 -8.94 -31.87 30.35
CA VAL A 484 -9.71 -30.80 31.02
C VAL A 484 -9.09 -29.42 30.70
N ILE A 485 -9.98 -28.50 30.31
CA ILE A 485 -9.79 -27.05 30.18
C ILE A 485 -9.17 -26.48 31.47
N ASN A 486 -8.06 -25.72 31.37
CA ASN A 486 -7.80 -24.61 32.29
C ASN A 486 -6.77 -23.62 31.73
N LEU A 487 -7.21 -22.35 31.57
CA LEU A 487 -6.32 -21.19 31.57
C LEU A 487 -5.60 -21.09 32.92
N PRO A 488 -4.44 -20.43 32.97
CA PRO A 488 -4.19 -19.54 34.08
C PRO A 488 -3.72 -18.17 33.63
N GLY A 489 -4.44 -17.14 34.08
CA GLY A 489 -3.85 -15.83 34.32
C GLY A 489 -3.19 -15.78 35.69
N MET A 490 -2.14 -14.95 35.78
CA MET A 490 -1.77 -14.03 36.87
C MET A 490 -0.26 -14.03 37.18
N SER A 491 0.31 -12.85 36.99
CA SER A 491 1.19 -12.08 37.88
C SER A 491 2.20 -12.80 38.77
N GLY A 492 3.46 -12.40 38.64
CA GLY A 492 4.48 -12.58 39.67
C GLY A 492 5.82 -11.95 39.30
N MET A 493 6.05 -10.72 39.78
CA MET A 493 7.38 -10.12 39.92
C MET A 493 8.30 -11.05 40.72
N THR A 494 9.58 -11.20 40.36
CA THR A 494 10.75 -10.87 41.21
C THR A 494 12.11 -11.20 40.56
N ALA A 495 12.95 -10.16 40.54
CA ALA A 495 14.40 -10.07 40.74
C ALA A 495 15.34 -11.27 40.48
N GLY A 496 16.44 -10.97 39.75
CA GLY A 496 17.79 -11.31 40.20
C GLY A 496 18.63 -12.22 39.30
N GLY A 497 19.72 -11.67 38.74
CA GLY A 497 20.78 -12.40 38.04
C GLY A 497 20.94 -11.88 36.60
N GLY A 498 21.84 -10.97 36.26
CA GLY A 498 23.24 -10.92 36.66
C GLY A 498 24.09 -11.59 35.58
N LEU A 499 24.22 -10.95 34.41
CA LEU A 499 25.31 -11.27 33.48
C LEU A 499 25.95 -9.96 33.00
N THR A 500 27.11 -9.68 33.58
CA THR A 500 28.08 -8.68 33.20
C THR A 500 28.75 -9.05 31.88
N VAL A 501 28.72 -8.16 30.90
CA VAL A 501 29.72 -8.12 29.82
C VAL A 501 30.25 -6.69 29.74
N THR A 502 31.53 -6.57 30.06
CA THR A 502 32.35 -5.34 30.07
C THR A 502 32.56 -4.75 28.66
N PRO A 503 32.81 -3.43 28.56
CA PRO A 503 32.97 -2.72 27.29
C PRO A 503 34.42 -2.72 26.81
N SER A 504 34.66 -2.85 25.50
CA SER A 504 35.95 -2.53 24.88
C SER A 504 35.85 -1.21 24.12
N THR A 505 36.46 -0.18 24.69
CA THR A 505 36.88 1.07 24.02
C THR A 505 38.07 0.81 23.10
N GLY A 506 38.05 1.36 21.87
CA GLY A 506 39.20 1.28 20.98
C GLY A 506 39.05 1.97 19.61
N VAL A 507 39.18 3.31 19.61
CA VAL A 507 39.86 4.15 18.60
C VAL A 507 39.39 4.14 17.12
N GLY A 508 38.75 5.26 16.73
CA GLY A 508 39.18 6.15 15.64
C GLY A 508 39.34 5.60 14.21
N ALA A 509 38.35 5.82 13.36
CA ALA A 509 38.55 6.05 11.94
C ALA A 509 37.51 7.06 11.41
N ILE A 510 38.03 8.17 10.88
CA ILE A 510 37.29 9.25 10.23
C ILE A 510 36.73 8.70 8.91
N ALA A 511 35.40 8.65 8.77
CA ALA A 511 34.75 8.33 7.51
C ALA A 511 34.70 9.59 6.61
N PRO A 512 35.02 9.49 5.31
CA PRO A 512 34.92 10.63 4.39
C PRO A 512 33.46 10.99 4.10
N PRO A 513 33.16 12.23 3.69
CA PRO A 513 31.80 12.69 3.44
C PRO A 513 31.18 11.93 2.26
N ILE A 514 30.00 11.37 2.49
CA ILE A 514 29.15 10.75 1.46
C ILE A 514 28.70 11.86 0.49
N PRO A 515 28.92 11.73 -0.82
CA PRO A 515 28.48 12.71 -1.80
C PRO A 515 26.94 12.75 -1.85
N GLN A 516 26.37 13.95 -1.81
CA GLN A 516 24.95 14.16 -2.07
C GLN A 516 24.63 13.84 -3.55
N PRO A 517 23.56 13.10 -3.85
CA PRO A 517 23.17 12.84 -5.23
C PRO A 517 22.66 14.11 -5.91
N ASP A 518 23.25 14.44 -7.05
CA ASP A 518 22.80 15.48 -7.98
C ASP A 518 21.58 14.96 -8.77
N PHE A 519 20.40 15.53 -8.50
CA PHE A 519 19.14 15.18 -9.18
C PHE A 519 18.92 15.95 -10.49
N SER A 520 19.91 16.68 -11.02
CA SER A 520 19.74 17.46 -12.25
C SER A 520 19.82 16.65 -13.55
N LYS A 521 20.07 15.33 -13.49
CA LYS A 521 20.16 14.46 -14.68
C LYS A 521 19.51 13.09 -14.52
N VAL A 522 18.22 13.06 -14.16
CA VAL A 522 17.36 11.93 -14.52
C VAL A 522 16.02 12.48 -15.00
N ALA A 523 16.00 12.95 -16.24
CA ALA A 523 14.77 13.03 -17.00
C ALA A 523 14.37 11.59 -17.33
N VAL A 524 13.53 10.98 -16.48
CA VAL A 524 12.80 9.77 -16.87
C VAL A 524 11.70 10.22 -17.82
N THR A 525 11.91 10.01 -19.10
CA THR A 525 10.83 9.89 -20.07
C THR A 525 9.95 8.70 -19.65
N PRO A 526 8.62 8.84 -19.59
CA PRO A 526 7.75 7.72 -19.24
C PRO A 526 7.80 6.69 -20.38
N SER A 527 8.39 5.53 -20.10
CA SER A 527 8.22 4.33 -20.91
C SER A 527 6.89 3.68 -20.53
N GLU A 528 5.93 3.76 -21.45
CA GLU A 528 4.74 2.92 -21.45
C GLU A 528 5.14 1.43 -21.53
N GLY A 529 4.44 0.58 -20.77
CA GLY A 529 4.35 -0.86 -21.03
C GLY A 529 5.10 -1.79 -20.08
N LYS A 530 4.32 -2.72 -19.49
CA LYS A 530 4.72 -4.04 -18.95
C LYS A 530 5.13 -4.17 -17.46
N GLY A 531 4.49 -3.41 -16.57
CA GLY A 531 4.52 -3.70 -15.12
C GLY A 531 3.19 -4.19 -14.53
N GLN A 532 2.05 -3.75 -15.09
CA GLN A 532 0.71 -4.07 -14.56
C GLN A 532 -0.03 -5.16 -15.35
N SER A 533 0.47 -5.57 -16.53
CA SER A 533 -0.26 -6.50 -17.40
C SER A 533 -0.21 -7.94 -16.92
N PHE A 534 0.87 -8.43 -16.33
CA PHE A 534 0.98 -9.86 -15.99
C PHE A 534 0.04 -10.28 -14.86
N SER A 535 -0.10 -9.46 -13.80
CA SER A 535 -1.02 -9.78 -12.71
C SER A 535 -2.48 -9.60 -13.10
N GLN A 536 -2.82 -8.59 -13.92
CA GLN A 536 -4.18 -8.43 -14.45
C GLN A 536 -4.52 -9.47 -15.51
N GLU A 537 -3.58 -9.89 -16.37
CA GLU A 537 -3.77 -10.99 -17.33
C GLU A 537 -3.90 -12.32 -16.62
N LEU A 538 -3.14 -12.60 -15.55
CA LEU A 538 -3.29 -13.83 -14.77
C LEU A 538 -4.64 -13.89 -14.06
N VAL A 539 -5.08 -12.77 -13.45
CA VAL A 539 -6.40 -12.67 -12.80
C VAL A 539 -7.54 -12.75 -13.82
N SER A 540 -7.40 -12.12 -14.99
CA SER A 540 -8.38 -12.17 -16.08
C SER A 540 -8.43 -13.56 -16.75
N PHE A 541 -7.28 -14.22 -16.93
CA PHE A 541 -7.20 -15.57 -17.49
C PHE A 541 -7.76 -16.63 -16.53
N LEU A 542 -7.46 -16.52 -15.23
CA LEU A 542 -8.04 -17.40 -14.21
C LEU A 542 -9.54 -17.12 -14.03
N GLY A 543 -9.95 -15.85 -14.05
CA GLY A 543 -11.34 -15.43 -14.00
C GLY A 543 -12.16 -15.98 -15.16
N SER A 544 -11.69 -15.79 -16.40
CA SER A 544 -12.38 -16.29 -17.60
C SER A 544 -12.46 -17.82 -17.68
N LYS A 545 -11.44 -18.56 -17.21
CA LYS A 545 -11.53 -20.03 -17.10
C LYS A 545 -12.50 -20.49 -16.02
N LEU A 546 -12.57 -19.79 -14.89
CA LEU A 546 -13.52 -20.08 -13.81
C LEU A 546 -14.96 -19.73 -14.21
N ASP A 547 -15.17 -18.64 -14.94
CA ASP A 547 -16.49 -18.26 -15.46
C ASP A 547 -16.96 -19.24 -16.54
N LEU A 548 -16.06 -19.77 -17.37
CA LEU A 548 -16.39 -20.83 -18.34
C LEU A 548 -16.80 -22.12 -17.63
N LEU A 549 -16.09 -22.50 -16.56
CA LEU A 549 -16.41 -23.66 -15.73
C LEU A 549 -17.75 -23.49 -15.00
N ASN A 550 -17.99 -22.32 -14.40
CA ASN A 550 -19.25 -21.99 -13.75
C ASN A 550 -20.41 -21.90 -14.75
N SER A 551 -20.19 -21.38 -15.95
CA SER A 551 -21.19 -21.37 -17.04
C SER A 551 -21.54 -22.79 -17.48
N ASN A 552 -20.57 -23.71 -17.55
CA ASN A 552 -20.81 -25.11 -17.91
C ASN A 552 -21.53 -25.87 -16.78
N ILE A 553 -21.18 -25.62 -15.52
CA ILE A 553 -21.87 -26.20 -14.35
C ILE A 553 -23.29 -25.63 -14.23
N ALA A 554 -23.48 -24.33 -14.45
CA ALA A 554 -24.77 -23.67 -14.43
C ALA A 554 -25.66 -24.08 -15.62
N LYS A 555 -25.11 -24.33 -16.81
CA LYS A 555 -25.85 -24.92 -17.93
C LYS A 555 -26.32 -26.34 -17.63
N LEU A 556 -25.52 -27.13 -16.91
CA LEU A 556 -25.92 -28.44 -16.41
C LEU A 556 -27.02 -28.35 -15.35
N ALA A 557 -26.94 -27.36 -14.46
CA ALA A 557 -27.90 -27.19 -13.37
C ALA A 557 -29.22 -26.52 -13.78
N ASN A 558 -29.18 -25.60 -14.77
CA ASN A 558 -30.33 -24.77 -15.18
C ASN A 558 -31.07 -25.28 -16.43
N SER A 559 -30.66 -26.41 -17.01
CA SER A 559 -31.48 -27.14 -17.99
C SER A 559 -31.93 -28.48 -17.40
N PRO A 560 -32.82 -28.50 -16.40
CA PRO A 560 -33.52 -29.73 -16.07
C PRO A 560 -34.44 -30.03 -17.25
N ARG A 561 -33.98 -30.85 -18.20
CA ARG A 561 -34.89 -31.44 -19.18
C ARG A 561 -35.85 -32.31 -18.39
N SER A 562 -37.07 -31.82 -18.19
CA SER A 562 -38.17 -32.60 -17.64
C SER A 562 -38.37 -33.82 -18.53
N LEU A 563 -37.89 -34.97 -18.08
CA LEU A 563 -38.21 -36.26 -18.68
C LEU A 563 -39.64 -36.61 -18.25
N SER A 564 -40.64 -36.17 -19.02
CA SER A 564 -41.98 -36.72 -18.90
C SER A 564 -42.01 -38.06 -19.64
N PHE A 565 -41.89 -39.15 -18.89
CA PHE A 565 -42.12 -40.50 -19.40
C PHE A 565 -43.63 -40.76 -19.41
N THR A 566 -44.27 -40.65 -20.57
CA THR A 566 -45.60 -41.21 -20.79
C THR A 566 -45.46 -42.44 -21.67
N SER A 567 -45.02 -43.56 -21.10
CA SER A 567 -44.97 -44.85 -21.81
C SER A 567 -44.91 -46.00 -20.81
N GLN A 568 -45.55 -47.12 -21.17
CA GLN A 568 -45.82 -48.28 -20.31
C GLN A 568 -44.60 -49.18 -20.04
N ASP A 569 -43.42 -48.89 -20.59
CA ASP A 569 -42.22 -49.72 -20.35
C ASP A 569 -40.91 -48.91 -20.25
N PRO A 570 -40.50 -48.50 -19.04
CA PRO A 570 -39.42 -47.52 -18.82
C PRO A 570 -37.99 -48.07 -18.98
N VAL A 571 -37.81 -49.38 -19.12
CA VAL A 571 -36.48 -50.01 -19.21
C VAL A 571 -35.94 -50.02 -20.65
N SER A 572 -36.83 -50.14 -21.64
CA SER A 572 -36.49 -50.07 -23.06
C SER A 572 -36.05 -48.67 -23.47
N ASP A 573 -36.79 -47.65 -23.05
CA ASP A 573 -36.53 -46.25 -23.41
C ASP A 573 -35.22 -45.72 -22.79
N PHE A 574 -34.81 -46.24 -21.64
CA PHE A 574 -33.51 -45.91 -21.02
C PHE A 574 -32.33 -46.53 -21.79
N ALA A 575 -32.50 -47.75 -22.31
CA ALA A 575 -31.49 -48.44 -23.11
C ALA A 575 -31.31 -47.77 -24.48
N ASP A 576 -32.40 -47.36 -25.14
CA ASP A 576 -32.34 -46.64 -26.41
C ASP A 576 -31.76 -45.23 -26.26
N PHE A 577 -32.00 -44.56 -25.12
CA PHE A 577 -31.37 -43.27 -24.82
C PHE A 577 -29.86 -43.38 -24.60
N GLN A 578 -29.39 -44.40 -23.88
CA GLN A 578 -27.95 -44.64 -23.71
C GLN A 578 -27.28 -44.99 -25.04
N ASN A 579 -27.93 -45.78 -25.90
CA ASN A 579 -27.40 -46.15 -27.21
C ASN A 579 -27.41 -44.96 -28.20
N GLY A 580 -28.40 -44.06 -28.12
CA GLY A 580 -28.46 -42.85 -28.94
C GLY A 580 -27.39 -41.80 -28.60
N GLN A 581 -26.99 -41.67 -27.32
CA GLN A 581 -25.91 -40.74 -26.92
C GLN A 581 -24.52 -41.20 -27.40
N ALA A 582 -24.28 -42.51 -27.43
CA ALA A 582 -23.03 -43.06 -27.93
C ALA A 582 -22.82 -42.80 -29.44
N ALA A 583 -23.91 -42.76 -30.22
CA ALA A 583 -23.86 -42.51 -31.66
C ALA A 583 -23.65 -41.01 -32.01
N SER A 584 -24.12 -40.08 -31.18
CA SER A 584 -23.99 -38.64 -31.42
C SER A 584 -22.62 -38.06 -31.03
N LEU A 585 -21.89 -38.70 -30.12
CA LEU A 585 -20.54 -38.28 -29.70
C LEU A 585 -19.43 -38.72 -30.68
N MET A 586 -19.76 -39.59 -31.65
CA MET A 586 -18.82 -40.11 -32.66
C MET A 586 -18.90 -39.38 -34.01
N ARG A 587 -19.76 -38.35 -34.15
CA ARG A 587 -19.78 -37.42 -35.29
C ARG A 587 -19.99 -35.99 -34.77
N GLY A 588 -18.92 -35.33 -34.35
CA GLY A 588 -18.91 -33.93 -33.94
C GLY A 588 -17.51 -33.44 -33.65
#